data_AF-A0A058ZX56-F1
#
_entry.id   AF-A0A058ZX56-F1
#
_cell.length_a   1.000
_cell.length_b   1.000
_cell.length_c   1.000
_cell.angle_alpha   90.00
_cell.angle_beta   90.00
_cell.angle_gamma   90.00
#
_symmetry.space_group_name_H-M   'P 1'
#
loop_
_entity.id
_entity.type
_entity.pdbx_description
1 polymer ?
#
loop_
_entity_poly.entity_id
_entity_poly.type
_entity_poly.pdbx_seq_one_letter_code
_entity_poly.pdbx_strand_id
1 'polypeptide(L)'
;RSIFDKPPDGVRKIVLATNMAETSYDALNNTPCLLPSWISKAAARQRRGRAGRVQSGECYHLYPRCVYDAFADYQLPELLRTPLQSLCLQIKSLQLGSITEFLSRALQLLESLSVQNAVEYLKVIGALDENENLTVLGRQLSMLPVEPKLGKMLILGAIFNCLDPVMSIVAGLSVRDPFLMPFDKKDLAESAKAQFSGRDYSDHLALARAYDGWRDAERQQAGYEYCWRNFLSVQTMKAIGSLRKQFLSLLKDSGTVDQNTEFSNSWSHDEHLIRAIICAGLEGIFFS
;
A
#
# COMPACT_ATOMS: atom_id res chain seq x y z
N ARG A 1 19.61 13.16 4.74
CA ARG A 1 20.82 12.71 5.48
C ARG A 1 21.10 13.61 6.70
N SER A 2 20.93 14.93 6.59
CA SER A 2 21.05 15.94 7.68
C SER A 2 20.31 15.66 9.01
N ILE A 3 19.26 14.83 9.01
CA ILE A 3 18.51 14.50 10.23
C ILE A 3 19.38 13.73 11.25
N PHE A 4 20.32 12.91 10.79
CA PHE A 4 21.18 12.09 11.67
C PHE A 4 22.48 12.79 12.07
N ASP A 5 22.92 13.79 11.32
CA ASP A 5 24.21 14.46 11.53
C ASP A 5 24.17 15.41 12.73
N LYS A 6 25.21 15.49 13.57
CA LYS A 6 25.22 16.46 14.69
C LYS A 6 25.15 17.90 14.13
N PRO A 7 24.29 18.80 14.66
CA PRO A 7 24.30 20.19 14.21
C PRO A 7 25.62 20.88 14.60
N PRO A 8 26.05 21.92 13.86
CA PRO A 8 27.18 22.76 14.25
C PRO A 8 27.00 23.37 15.64
N ASP A 9 28.12 23.75 16.26
CA ASP A 9 28.08 24.39 17.58
C ASP A 9 27.30 25.71 17.52
N GLY A 10 26.51 25.97 18.56
CA GLY A 10 25.58 27.12 18.60
C GLY A 10 24.24 26.91 17.88
N VAL A 11 24.06 25.81 17.14
CA VAL A 11 22.80 25.51 16.43
C VAL A 11 22.01 24.41 17.14
N ARG A 12 20.73 24.67 17.45
CA ARG A 12 19.81 23.67 18.01
C ARG A 12 19.03 22.97 16.89
N LYS A 13 19.15 21.64 16.82
CA LYS A 13 18.31 20.82 15.95
C LYS A 13 16.94 20.58 16.60
N ILE A 14 15.88 20.90 15.87
CA ILE A 14 14.49 20.56 16.21
C ILE A 14 13.97 19.60 15.15
N VAL A 15 13.45 18.45 15.56
CA VAL A 15 12.87 17.45 14.65
C VAL A 15 11.38 17.37 14.92
N LEU A 16 10.59 17.83 13.95
CA LEU A 16 9.14 17.63 13.93
C LEU A 16 8.86 16.32 13.21
N ALA A 17 8.29 15.34 13.92
CA ALA A 17 7.98 14.03 13.38
C ALA A 17 6.56 13.63 13.77
N THR A 18 5.87 12.93 12.88
CA THR A 18 4.58 12.31 13.18
C THR A 18 4.79 10.84 13.55
N ASN A 19 3.92 10.30 14.39
CA ASN A 19 3.63 8.87 14.29
C ASN A 19 2.81 8.63 13.02
N MET A 20 2.93 7.44 12.43
CA MET A 20 1.92 6.99 11.48
C MET A 20 0.56 7.12 12.17
N ALA A 21 -0.37 7.84 11.53
CA ALA A 21 -1.75 7.87 11.97
C ALA A 21 -2.28 6.43 11.98
N GLU A 22 -3.08 6.11 12.99
CA GLU A 22 -3.51 4.74 13.20
C GLU A 22 -4.58 4.39 12.17
N THR A 23 -4.29 3.40 11.34
CA THR A 23 -5.27 2.78 10.45
C THR A 23 -6.11 1.82 11.28
N SER A 24 -7.42 2.08 11.31
CA SER A 24 -8.45 1.19 11.82
C SER A 24 -9.24 0.62 10.66
N TYR A 25 -9.88 -0.54 10.84
CA TYR A 25 -10.79 -1.11 9.84
C TYR A 25 -12.21 -1.08 10.41
N ASP A 26 -13.12 -0.45 9.67
CA ASP A 26 -14.54 -0.45 9.99
C ASP A 26 -15.20 -1.63 9.27
N ALA A 27 -15.59 -2.65 10.05
CA ALA A 27 -16.22 -3.86 9.53
C ALA A 27 -17.63 -3.61 8.97
N LEU A 28 -18.35 -2.60 9.48
CA LEU A 28 -19.70 -2.27 9.00
C LEU A 28 -19.66 -1.63 7.62
N ASN A 29 -18.70 -0.71 7.43
CA ASN A 29 -18.53 0.01 6.16
C ASN A 29 -17.48 -0.64 5.24
N ASN A 30 -16.90 -1.78 5.64
CA ASN A 30 -15.82 -2.49 4.92
C ASN A 30 -14.67 -1.57 4.46
N THR A 31 -14.33 -0.55 5.25
CA THR A 31 -13.44 0.53 4.82
C THR A 31 -12.33 0.78 5.85
N PRO A 32 -11.06 0.88 5.41
CA PRO A 32 -10.00 1.36 6.29
C PRO A 32 -10.19 2.84 6.58
N CYS A 33 -10.20 3.20 7.86
CA CYS A 33 -10.33 4.57 8.33
C CYS A 33 -9.01 5.05 8.93
N LEU A 34 -8.70 6.32 8.70
CA LEU A 34 -7.56 6.99 9.33
C LEU A 34 -8.11 8.04 10.30
N LEU A 35 -8.12 7.70 11.59
CA LEU A 35 -8.65 8.58 12.62
C LEU A 35 -7.55 9.03 13.57
N PRO A 36 -7.57 10.30 14.02
CA PRO A 36 -6.70 10.72 15.10
C PRO A 36 -7.11 9.99 16.38
N SER A 37 -6.29 9.04 16.82
CA SER A 37 -6.47 8.30 18.07
C SER A 37 -5.50 8.76 19.15
N TRP A 38 -5.91 8.59 20.41
CA TRP A 38 -4.99 8.71 21.53
C TRP A 38 -3.96 7.57 21.51
N ILE A 39 -2.73 7.88 21.90
CA ILE A 39 -1.67 6.87 21.99
C ILE A 39 -1.87 5.95 23.19
N SER A 40 -1.32 4.74 23.14
CA SER A 40 -1.29 3.85 24.30
C SER A 40 -0.26 4.31 25.36
N LYS A 41 -0.43 3.84 26.60
CA LYS A 41 0.55 4.06 27.68
C LYS A 41 1.91 3.49 27.32
N ALA A 42 1.96 2.33 26.65
CA ALA A 42 3.19 1.75 26.12
C ALA A 42 3.89 2.69 25.11
N ALA A 43 3.14 3.28 24.17
CA ALA A 43 3.69 4.24 23.21
C ALA A 43 4.21 5.51 23.88
N ALA A 44 3.51 6.03 24.90
CA ALA A 44 3.98 7.16 25.70
C ALA A 44 5.32 6.86 26.39
N ARG A 45 5.44 5.67 27.02
CA ARG A 45 6.69 5.19 27.64
C ARG A 45 7.83 5.05 26.62
N GLN A 46 7.54 4.55 25.42
CA GLN A 46 8.51 4.44 24.33
C GLN A 46 9.02 5.81 23.88
N ARG A 47 8.12 6.81 23.75
CA ARG A 47 8.49 8.19 23.40
C ARG A 47 9.37 8.82 24.48
N ARG A 48 9.03 8.64 25.76
CA ARG A 48 9.86 9.07 26.90
C ARG A 48 11.28 8.48 26.81
N GLY A 49 11.40 7.20 26.47
CA GLY A 49 12.69 6.53 26.32
C GLY A 49 13.60 7.12 25.23
N ARG A 50 13.06 7.86 24.25
CA ARG A 50 13.88 8.50 23.20
C ARG A 50 14.74 9.66 23.72
N ALA A 51 14.29 10.33 24.78
CA ALA A 51 15.01 11.46 25.37
C ALA A 51 16.23 11.03 26.20
N GLY A 52 16.29 9.77 26.65
CA GLY A 52 17.31 9.27 27.58
C GLY A 52 18.46 8.48 26.94
N ARG A 53 18.66 8.56 25.62
CA ARG A 53 19.64 7.70 24.92
C ARG A 53 21.11 8.12 25.09
N VAL A 54 21.36 9.41 25.25
CA VAL A 54 22.72 9.98 25.28
C VAL A 54 23.05 10.53 26.67
N GLN A 55 22.07 11.16 27.31
CA GLN A 55 22.17 11.75 28.64
C GLN A 55 20.77 11.82 29.27
N SER A 56 20.68 12.26 30.52
CA SER A 56 19.39 12.58 31.14
C SER A 56 18.65 13.61 30.29
N GLY A 57 17.39 13.34 30.00
CA GLY A 57 16.58 14.16 29.10
C GLY A 57 15.13 14.24 29.56
N GLU A 58 14.43 15.24 29.04
CA GLU A 58 13.05 15.54 29.44
C GLU A 58 12.07 15.14 28.33
N CYS A 59 10.90 14.66 28.74
CA CYS A 59 9.80 14.35 27.82
C CYS A 59 8.54 15.05 28.29
N TYR A 60 8.04 15.95 27.45
CA TYR A 60 6.85 16.73 27.71
C TYR A 60 5.64 16.06 27.06
N HIS A 61 4.62 15.78 27.85
CA HIS A 61 3.36 15.16 27.40
C HIS A 61 2.25 16.21 27.37
N LEU A 62 1.63 16.40 26.20
CA LEU A 62 0.61 17.42 25.95
C LEU A 62 -0.81 16.89 26.26
N TYR A 63 -1.00 16.33 27.45
CA TYR A 63 -2.29 15.86 27.94
C TYR A 63 -2.31 15.83 29.48
N PRO A 64 -3.47 16.06 30.12
CA PRO A 64 -3.58 15.97 31.57
C PRO A 64 -3.49 14.52 32.04
N ARG A 65 -3.15 14.33 33.32
CA ARG A 65 -2.96 13.00 33.91
C ARG A 65 -4.21 12.13 33.86
N CYS A 66 -5.40 12.73 34.05
CA CYS A 66 -6.67 12.01 33.94
C CYS A 66 -6.88 11.39 32.55
N VAL A 67 -6.40 12.04 31.49
CA VAL A 67 -6.46 11.51 30.11
C VAL A 67 -5.46 10.37 29.94
N TYR A 68 -4.25 10.49 30.50
CA TYR A 68 -3.27 9.40 30.49
C TYR A 68 -3.78 8.14 31.21
N ASP A 69 -4.46 8.31 32.34
CA ASP A 69 -4.97 7.19 33.13
C ASP A 69 -6.05 6.42 32.35
N ALA A 70 -6.82 7.13 31.49
CA ALA A 70 -7.80 6.56 30.58
C ALA A 70 -7.22 5.94 29.29
N PHE A 71 -5.92 6.11 29.00
CA PHE A 71 -5.31 5.47 27.82
C PHE A 71 -5.33 3.95 27.94
N ALA A 72 -5.49 3.29 26.78
CA ALA A 72 -5.22 1.86 26.67
C ALA A 72 -3.75 1.56 27.02
N ASP A 73 -3.50 0.43 27.68
CA ASP A 73 -2.15 0.06 28.08
C ASP A 73 -1.26 -0.22 26.86
N TYR A 74 -1.83 -0.90 25.85
CA TYR A 74 -1.18 -1.29 24.61
C TYR A 74 -2.01 -0.85 23.40
N GLN A 75 -1.34 -0.74 22.25
CA GLN A 75 -2.02 -0.50 20.98
C GLN A 75 -2.75 -1.77 20.56
N LEU A 76 -3.91 -1.62 19.92
CA LEU A 76 -4.67 -2.75 19.39
C LEU A 76 -3.82 -3.50 18.35
N PRO A 77 -3.74 -4.83 18.40
CA PRO A 77 -2.93 -5.58 17.44
C PRO A 77 -3.39 -5.41 15.99
N GLU A 78 -2.44 -5.52 15.07
CA GLU A 78 -2.66 -5.29 13.64
C GLU A 78 -3.75 -6.22 13.07
N LEU A 79 -3.77 -7.48 13.51
CA LEU A 79 -4.77 -8.48 13.10
C LEU A 79 -6.23 -8.02 13.32
N LEU A 80 -6.47 -7.20 14.34
CA LEU A 80 -7.81 -6.66 14.66
C LEU A 80 -8.12 -5.35 13.93
N ARG A 81 -7.15 -4.79 13.20
CA ARG A 81 -7.23 -3.46 12.58
C ARG A 81 -7.03 -3.49 11.07
N THR A 82 -6.70 -4.64 10.49
CA THR A 82 -6.42 -4.77 9.07
C THR A 82 -7.46 -5.67 8.39
N PRO A 83 -7.75 -5.41 7.11
CA PRO A 83 -8.60 -6.29 6.32
C PRO A 83 -8.04 -7.72 6.23
N LEU A 84 -8.89 -8.74 6.41
CA LEU A 84 -8.47 -10.14 6.57
C LEU A 84 -8.35 -10.93 5.25
N GLN A 85 -8.63 -10.32 4.10
CA GLN A 85 -8.72 -11.01 2.80
C GLN A 85 -7.40 -11.71 2.45
N SER A 86 -6.27 -11.01 2.56
CA SER A 86 -4.95 -11.57 2.27
C SER A 86 -4.62 -12.73 3.23
N LEU A 87 -4.98 -12.62 4.51
CA LEU A 87 -4.76 -13.67 5.50
C LEU A 87 -5.61 -14.91 5.20
N CYS A 88 -6.91 -14.72 4.90
CA CYS A 88 -7.82 -15.81 4.55
C CYS A 88 -7.34 -16.58 3.31
N LEU A 89 -6.82 -15.86 2.31
CA LEU A 89 -6.25 -16.46 1.11
C LEU A 89 -5.01 -17.30 1.42
N GLN A 90 -4.12 -16.81 2.29
CA GLN A 90 -2.93 -17.54 2.74
C GLN A 90 -3.27 -18.80 3.52
N ILE A 91 -4.27 -18.75 4.42
CA ILE A 91 -4.74 -19.92 5.19
C ILE A 91 -5.16 -21.06 4.24
N LYS A 92 -5.92 -20.72 3.18
CA LYS A 92 -6.37 -21.71 2.19
C LYS A 92 -5.23 -22.20 1.29
N SER A 93 -4.30 -21.33 0.90
CA SER A 93 -3.12 -21.71 0.11
C SER A 93 -2.23 -22.70 0.86
N LEU A 94 -2.04 -22.50 2.16
CA LEU A 94 -1.29 -23.39 3.05
C LEU A 94 -2.07 -24.65 3.49
N GLN A 95 -3.31 -24.84 3.02
CA GLN A 95 -4.17 -25.99 3.34
C GLN A 95 -4.42 -26.18 4.85
N LEU A 96 -4.54 -25.08 5.61
CA LEU A 96 -4.72 -25.10 7.07
C LEU A 96 -6.15 -25.41 7.54
N GLY A 97 -7.04 -25.82 6.61
CA GLY A 97 -8.43 -26.19 6.89
C GLY A 97 -9.43 -25.04 6.70
N SER A 98 -10.47 -25.01 7.55
CA SER A 98 -11.49 -23.95 7.54
C SER A 98 -10.91 -22.63 8.04
N ILE A 99 -11.20 -21.52 7.35
CA ILE A 99 -10.73 -20.18 7.75
C ILE A 99 -11.25 -19.83 9.14
N THR A 100 -12.56 -20.04 9.37
CA THR A 100 -13.21 -19.72 10.65
C THR A 100 -12.63 -20.55 11.79
N GLU A 101 -12.41 -21.85 11.58
CA GLU A 101 -11.84 -22.72 12.60
C GLU A 101 -10.39 -22.33 12.92
N PHE A 102 -9.57 -22.05 11.91
CA PHE A 102 -8.19 -21.61 12.11
C PHE A 102 -8.11 -20.29 12.87
N LEU A 103 -8.90 -19.29 12.46
CA LEU A 103 -8.91 -17.96 13.08
C LEU A 103 -9.49 -17.98 14.50
N SER A 104 -10.39 -18.92 14.82
CA SER A 104 -10.90 -19.09 16.19
C SER A 104 -9.82 -19.51 17.20
N ARG A 105 -8.70 -20.08 16.72
CA ARG A 105 -7.55 -20.47 17.53
C ARG A 105 -6.50 -19.36 17.70
N ALA A 106 -6.74 -18.19 17.11
CA ALA A 106 -5.83 -17.05 17.25
C ALA A 106 -5.75 -16.57 18.71
N LEU A 107 -4.63 -15.96 19.09
CA LEU A 107 -4.42 -15.42 20.44
C LEU A 107 -5.47 -14.39 20.85
N GLN A 108 -6.08 -13.71 19.87
CA GLN A 108 -7.14 -12.74 20.06
C GLN A 108 -8.32 -13.10 19.18
N LEU A 109 -9.52 -13.05 19.77
CA LEU A 109 -10.75 -13.33 19.08
C LEU A 109 -11.03 -12.24 18.05
N LEU A 110 -11.19 -12.65 16.79
CA LEU A 110 -11.61 -11.79 15.70
C LEU A 110 -13.13 -11.68 15.68
N GLU A 111 -13.64 -10.52 15.25
CA GLU A 111 -15.07 -10.34 15.03
C GLU A 111 -15.54 -11.25 13.89
N SER A 112 -16.61 -12.01 14.11
CA SER A 112 -17.14 -12.95 13.12
C SER A 112 -17.54 -12.26 11.81
N LEU A 113 -18.07 -11.03 11.90
CA LEU A 113 -18.45 -10.23 10.74
C LEU A 113 -17.24 -9.89 9.87
N SER A 114 -16.10 -9.53 10.48
CA SER A 114 -14.85 -9.24 9.73
C SER A 114 -14.35 -10.45 8.95
N VAL A 115 -14.46 -11.66 9.53
CA VAL A 115 -14.08 -12.91 8.85
C VAL A 115 -15.04 -13.21 7.71
N GLN A 116 -16.35 -13.10 7.95
CA GLN A 116 -17.39 -13.33 6.94
C GLN A 116 -17.22 -12.37 5.75
N ASN A 117 -17.03 -11.07 6.00
CA ASN A 117 -16.80 -10.06 4.96
C ASN A 117 -15.57 -10.40 4.11
N ALA A 118 -14.49 -10.89 4.72
CA ALA A 118 -13.29 -11.28 4.00
C ALA A 118 -13.51 -12.53 3.12
N VAL A 119 -14.22 -13.54 3.62
CA VAL A 119 -14.55 -14.75 2.85
C VAL A 119 -15.48 -14.41 1.69
N GLU A 120 -16.54 -13.63 1.95
CA GLU A 120 -17.50 -13.21 0.92
C GLU A 120 -16.81 -12.40 -0.18
N TYR A 121 -15.96 -11.45 0.20
CA TYR A 121 -15.15 -10.72 -0.75
C TYR A 121 -14.28 -11.64 -1.63
N LEU A 122 -13.61 -12.63 -1.04
CA LEU A 122 -12.78 -13.57 -1.79
C LEU A 122 -13.60 -14.44 -2.75
N LYS A 123 -14.86 -14.76 -2.41
CA LYS A 123 -15.80 -15.43 -3.33
C LYS A 123 -16.18 -14.51 -4.48
N VAL A 124 -16.59 -13.26 -4.19
CA VAL A 124 -16.98 -12.25 -5.19
C VAL A 124 -15.88 -12.00 -6.22
N ILE A 125 -14.62 -11.89 -5.80
CA ILE A 125 -13.52 -11.68 -6.74
C ILE A 125 -13.14 -12.94 -7.53
N GLY A 126 -13.69 -14.11 -7.18
CA GLY A 126 -13.44 -15.41 -7.79
C GLY A 126 -12.20 -16.14 -7.26
N ALA A 127 -11.66 -15.73 -6.11
CA ALA A 127 -10.51 -16.38 -5.47
C ALA A 127 -10.89 -17.66 -4.71
N LEU A 128 -12.10 -17.69 -4.16
CA LEU A 128 -12.70 -18.87 -3.53
C LEU A 128 -13.96 -19.30 -4.29
N ASP A 129 -14.27 -20.59 -4.27
CA ASP A 129 -15.57 -21.10 -4.70
C ASP A 129 -16.63 -21.00 -3.58
N GLU A 130 -17.86 -21.40 -3.87
CA GLU A 130 -18.97 -21.37 -2.89
C GLU A 130 -18.70 -22.22 -1.64
N ASN A 131 -17.87 -23.25 -1.76
CA ASN A 131 -17.48 -24.16 -0.69
C ASN A 131 -16.19 -23.70 0.02
N GLU A 132 -15.74 -22.47 -0.23
CA GLU A 132 -14.48 -21.90 0.28
C GLU A 132 -13.22 -22.64 -0.16
N ASN A 133 -13.24 -23.35 -1.29
CA ASN A 133 -12.04 -23.94 -1.86
C ASN A 133 -11.32 -22.94 -2.75
N LEU A 134 -9.99 -23.07 -2.80
CA LEU A 134 -9.14 -22.18 -3.57
C LEU A 134 -9.26 -22.46 -5.07
N THR A 135 -9.72 -21.46 -5.83
CA THR A 135 -9.83 -21.53 -7.29
C THR A 135 -8.45 -21.43 -7.96
N VAL A 136 -8.39 -21.62 -9.28
CA VAL A 136 -7.14 -21.37 -10.04
C VAL A 136 -6.69 -19.91 -9.89
N LEU A 137 -7.63 -18.96 -9.95
CA LEU A 137 -7.35 -17.55 -9.70
C LEU A 137 -6.85 -17.33 -8.27
N GLY A 138 -7.49 -17.93 -7.27
CA GLY A 138 -7.08 -17.82 -5.87
C GLY A 138 -5.65 -18.34 -5.62
N ARG A 139 -5.27 -19.45 -6.26
CA ARG A 139 -3.89 -19.96 -6.21
C ARG A 139 -2.89 -18.95 -6.73
N GLN A 140 -3.17 -18.37 -7.90
CA GLN A 140 -2.32 -17.33 -8.50
C GLN A 140 -2.21 -16.09 -7.62
N LEU A 141 -3.34 -15.61 -7.09
CA LEU A 141 -3.36 -14.47 -6.16
C LEU A 141 -2.56 -14.73 -4.89
N SER A 142 -2.57 -15.96 -4.36
CA SER A 142 -1.85 -16.30 -3.13
C SER A 142 -0.32 -16.23 -3.25
N MET A 143 0.20 -16.28 -4.49
CA MET A 143 1.64 -16.17 -4.78
C MET A 143 2.13 -14.72 -4.90
N LEU A 144 1.21 -13.76 -5.02
CA LEU A 144 1.54 -12.35 -5.22
C LEU A 144 1.60 -11.62 -3.86
N PRO A 145 2.66 -10.84 -3.57
CA PRO A 145 2.82 -10.13 -2.29
C PRO A 145 2.04 -8.80 -2.28
N VAL A 146 0.77 -8.84 -2.69
CA VAL A 146 -0.13 -7.67 -2.75
C VAL A 146 -1.54 -8.06 -2.30
N GLU A 147 -2.38 -7.05 -2.04
CA GLU A 147 -3.79 -7.28 -1.75
C GLU A 147 -4.50 -7.98 -2.94
N PRO A 148 -5.48 -8.88 -2.70
CA PRO A 148 -6.11 -9.68 -3.75
C PRO A 148 -6.68 -8.85 -4.92
N LYS A 149 -7.24 -7.66 -4.68
CA LYS A 149 -7.67 -6.73 -5.75
C LYS A 149 -6.54 -6.34 -6.70
N LEU A 150 -5.39 -5.97 -6.14
CA LEU A 150 -4.23 -5.54 -6.91
C LEU A 150 -3.59 -6.72 -7.63
N GLY A 151 -3.58 -7.90 -6.99
CA GLY A 151 -3.17 -9.15 -7.63
C GLY A 151 -4.05 -9.49 -8.83
N LYS A 152 -5.37 -9.30 -8.71
CA LYS A 152 -6.32 -9.53 -9.81
C LYS A 152 -6.04 -8.59 -10.98
N MET A 153 -5.74 -7.31 -10.70
CA MET A 153 -5.32 -6.36 -11.74
C MET A 153 -4.08 -6.86 -12.50
N LEU A 154 -3.04 -7.32 -11.79
CA LEU A 154 -1.81 -7.84 -12.43
C LEU A 154 -2.10 -9.01 -13.36
N ILE A 155 -2.91 -9.98 -12.90
CA ILE A 155 -3.28 -11.16 -13.69
C ILE A 155 -4.08 -10.75 -14.93
N LEU A 156 -5.06 -9.85 -14.78
CA LEU A 156 -5.84 -9.34 -15.92
C LEU A 156 -4.94 -8.56 -16.90
N GLY A 157 -4.01 -7.74 -16.40
CA GLY A 157 -3.03 -7.03 -17.22
C GLY A 157 -2.15 -7.95 -18.06
N ALA A 158 -1.79 -9.12 -17.51
CA ALA A 158 -1.10 -10.16 -18.25
C ALA A 158 -1.99 -10.81 -19.32
N ILE A 159 -3.23 -11.18 -18.99
CA ILE A 159 -4.19 -11.80 -19.92
C ILE A 159 -4.52 -10.87 -21.10
N PHE A 160 -4.72 -9.58 -20.83
CA PHE A 160 -5.09 -8.58 -21.83
C PHE A 160 -3.90 -7.90 -22.51
N ASN A 161 -2.66 -8.36 -22.26
CA ASN A 161 -1.44 -7.86 -22.88
C ASN A 161 -1.22 -6.34 -22.73
N CYS A 162 -1.46 -5.81 -21.52
CA CYS A 162 -1.17 -4.43 -21.13
C CYS A 162 -0.46 -4.38 -19.76
N LEU A 163 0.49 -5.30 -19.56
CA LEU A 163 1.09 -5.55 -18.26
C LEU A 163 1.97 -4.37 -17.77
N ASP A 164 2.69 -3.69 -18.67
CA ASP A 164 3.62 -2.60 -18.32
C ASP A 164 2.94 -1.47 -17.53
N PRO A 165 1.86 -0.81 -18.01
CA PRO A 165 1.19 0.24 -17.25
C PRO A 165 0.51 -0.30 -15.99
N VAL A 166 -0.09 -1.49 -16.04
CA VAL A 166 -0.77 -2.10 -14.89
C VAL A 166 0.23 -2.41 -13.77
N MET A 167 1.43 -2.88 -14.08
CA MET A 167 2.50 -3.07 -13.09
C MET A 167 2.92 -1.76 -12.43
N SER A 168 2.96 -0.63 -13.17
CA SER A 168 3.26 0.69 -12.59
C SER A 168 2.20 1.08 -11.58
N ILE A 169 0.93 0.92 -11.96
CA ILE A 169 -0.22 1.26 -11.14
C ILE A 169 -0.21 0.42 -9.87
N VAL A 170 -0.15 -0.91 -9.99
CA VAL A 170 -0.16 -1.82 -8.84
C VAL A 170 1.04 -1.60 -7.93
N ALA A 171 2.23 -1.41 -8.49
CA ALA A 171 3.43 -1.13 -7.69
C ALA A 171 3.32 0.21 -6.95
N GLY A 172 2.84 1.27 -7.60
CA GLY A 172 2.65 2.57 -6.97
C GLY A 172 1.54 2.60 -5.92
N LEU A 173 0.45 1.84 -6.11
CA LEU A 173 -0.59 1.64 -5.10
C LEU A 173 -0.11 0.78 -3.91
N SER A 174 0.87 -0.08 -4.11
CA SER A 174 1.45 -0.94 -3.07
C SER A 174 2.52 -0.22 -2.23
N VAL A 175 2.94 0.98 -2.64
CA VAL A 175 3.89 1.83 -1.90
C VAL A 175 3.22 3.16 -1.54
N ARG A 176 3.98 4.04 -0.86
CA ARG A 176 3.54 5.41 -0.61
C ARG A 176 3.40 6.16 -1.94
N ASP A 177 2.45 7.08 -2.04
CA ASP A 177 2.32 8.01 -3.16
C ASP A 177 3.68 8.67 -3.51
N PRO A 178 4.16 8.56 -4.76
CA PRO A 178 5.40 9.21 -5.19
C PRO A 178 5.30 10.73 -5.29
N PHE A 179 4.10 11.30 -5.42
CA PHE A 179 3.91 12.75 -5.51
C PHE A 179 4.13 13.42 -4.15
N LEU A 180 5.04 14.37 -4.11
CA LEU A 180 5.37 15.15 -2.93
C LEU A 180 4.59 16.46 -2.94
N MET A 181 4.04 16.86 -1.79
CA MET A 181 3.40 18.16 -1.60
C MET A 181 4.11 18.94 -0.48
N PRO A 182 5.19 19.67 -0.79
CA PRO A 182 5.82 20.58 0.17
C PRO A 182 4.86 21.73 0.52
N PHE A 183 4.75 22.08 1.80
CA PHE A 183 3.85 23.13 2.29
C PHE A 183 4.01 24.46 1.52
N ASP A 184 5.25 24.89 1.28
CA ASP A 184 5.53 26.18 0.63
C ASP A 184 5.33 26.17 -0.90
N LYS A 185 5.16 24.99 -1.51
CA LYS A 185 5.09 24.81 -2.98
C LYS A 185 3.89 23.98 -3.40
N LYS A 186 2.80 24.02 -2.61
CA LYS A 186 1.61 23.21 -2.82
C LYS A 186 1.03 23.39 -4.22
N ASP A 187 0.80 24.63 -4.65
CA ASP A 187 0.18 24.93 -5.95
C ASP A 187 1.04 24.47 -7.15
N LEU A 188 2.37 24.60 -7.03
CA LEU A 188 3.31 24.13 -8.04
C LEU A 188 3.32 22.60 -8.13
N ALA A 189 3.28 21.91 -6.99
CA ALA A 189 3.22 20.46 -6.93
C ALA A 189 1.90 19.91 -7.50
N GLU A 190 0.76 20.55 -7.19
CA GLU A 190 -0.54 20.20 -7.75
C GLU A 190 -0.58 20.42 -9.27
N SER A 191 -0.05 21.54 -9.76
CA SER A 191 0.07 21.80 -11.20
C SER A 191 0.96 20.79 -11.91
N ALA A 192 2.10 20.40 -11.31
CA ALA A 192 2.97 19.36 -11.86
C ALA A 192 2.26 18.00 -11.90
N LYS A 193 1.53 17.62 -10.85
CA LYS A 193 0.72 16.38 -10.81
C LYS A 193 -0.39 16.40 -11.89
N ALA A 194 -1.05 17.54 -12.08
CA ALA A 194 -2.11 17.71 -13.08
C ALA A 194 -1.58 17.49 -14.51
N GLN A 195 -0.33 17.84 -14.81
CA GLN A 195 0.28 17.58 -16.13
C GLN A 195 0.33 16.08 -16.47
N PHE A 196 0.53 15.21 -15.48
CA PHE A 196 0.50 13.75 -15.68
C PHE A 196 -0.91 13.19 -15.86
N SER A 197 -1.90 13.85 -15.25
CA SER A 197 -3.31 13.45 -15.35
C SER A 197 -3.85 13.68 -16.77
N GLY A 198 -3.21 14.54 -17.57
CA GLY A 198 -3.57 14.78 -18.96
C GLY A 198 -5.02 15.24 -19.10
N ARG A 199 -5.71 14.76 -20.14
CA ARG A 199 -7.16 15.00 -20.34
C ARG A 199 -8.05 13.94 -19.67
N ASP A 200 -7.42 13.02 -18.95
CA ASP A 200 -7.97 11.71 -18.62
C ASP A 200 -8.44 11.56 -17.17
N TYR A 201 -8.21 12.60 -16.36
CA TYR A 201 -8.66 12.74 -14.97
C TYR A 201 -8.53 11.46 -14.14
N SER A 202 -7.43 10.71 -14.33
CA SER A 202 -7.15 9.45 -13.64
C SER A 202 -5.81 9.50 -12.93
N ASP A 203 -5.84 9.49 -11.59
CA ASP A 203 -4.65 9.43 -10.74
C ASP A 203 -3.80 8.18 -11.01
N HIS A 204 -4.45 7.04 -11.30
CA HIS A 204 -3.77 5.79 -11.64
C HIS A 204 -2.95 5.94 -12.93
N LEU A 205 -3.52 6.55 -13.97
CA LEU A 205 -2.79 6.82 -15.22
C LEU A 205 -1.72 7.89 -15.03
N ALA A 206 -1.98 8.91 -14.19
CA ALA A 206 -0.99 9.91 -13.83
C ALA A 206 0.25 9.27 -13.18
N LEU A 207 0.06 8.33 -12.26
CA LEU A 207 1.11 7.54 -11.64
C LEU A 207 1.91 6.73 -12.67
N ALA A 208 1.21 6.02 -13.58
CA ALA A 208 1.88 5.25 -14.63
C ALA A 208 2.75 6.13 -15.54
N ARG A 209 2.19 7.26 -16.00
CA ARG A 209 2.88 8.24 -16.86
C ARG A 209 4.07 8.89 -16.16
N ALA A 210 3.93 9.24 -14.87
CA ALA A 210 5.02 9.79 -14.07
C ALA A 210 6.16 8.77 -13.91
N TYR A 211 5.82 7.49 -13.72
CA TYR A 211 6.82 6.43 -13.65
C TYR A 211 7.53 6.19 -14.99
N ASP A 212 6.79 6.14 -16.09
CA ASP A 212 7.40 5.93 -17.42
C ASP A 212 8.32 7.09 -17.81
N GLY A 213 7.90 8.33 -17.57
CA GLY A 213 8.76 9.49 -17.80
C GLY A 213 10.00 9.51 -16.90
N TRP A 214 9.89 9.08 -15.64
CA TRP A 214 11.05 8.91 -14.77
C TRP A 214 11.96 7.77 -15.25
N ARG A 215 11.40 6.65 -15.69
CA ARG A 215 12.15 5.50 -16.22
C ARG A 215 13.01 5.92 -17.42
N ASP A 216 12.46 6.72 -18.32
CA ASP A 216 13.19 7.23 -19.48
C ASP A 216 14.26 8.26 -19.09
N ALA A 217 13.95 9.15 -18.14
CA ALA A 217 14.93 10.08 -17.60
C ALA A 217 16.08 9.37 -16.85
N GLU A 218 15.78 8.31 -16.09
CA GLU A 218 16.79 7.51 -15.36
C GLU A 218 17.73 6.80 -16.34
N ARG A 219 17.22 6.29 -17.49
CA ARG A 219 18.07 5.74 -18.56
C ARG A 219 19.05 6.78 -19.11
N GLN A 220 18.66 8.05 -19.12
CA GLN A 220 19.48 9.19 -19.55
C GLN A 220 20.29 9.80 -18.39
N GLN A 221 20.37 9.15 -17.23
CA GLN A 221 21.03 9.66 -16.01
C GLN A 221 20.46 10.99 -15.47
N ALA A 222 19.25 11.36 -15.89
CA ALA A 222 18.54 12.58 -15.50
C ALA A 222 17.37 12.32 -14.52
N GLY A 223 17.24 11.11 -13.97
CA GLY A 223 16.08 10.74 -13.15
C GLY A 223 15.96 11.52 -11.84
N TYR A 224 17.07 11.99 -11.25
CA TYR A 224 17.05 12.89 -10.09
C TYR A 224 16.45 14.25 -10.46
N GLU A 225 16.90 14.85 -11.56
CA GLU A 225 16.39 16.13 -12.06
C GLU A 225 14.90 16.03 -12.43
N TYR A 226 14.52 14.93 -13.08
CA TYR A 226 13.13 14.64 -13.39
C TYR A 226 12.25 14.60 -12.13
N CYS A 227 12.71 13.90 -11.08
CA CYS A 227 11.98 13.87 -9.82
C CYS A 227 11.88 15.25 -9.17
N TRP A 228 12.97 16.00 -9.16
CA TRP A 228 13.00 17.34 -8.59
C TRP A 228 12.02 18.30 -9.29
N ARG A 229 12.03 18.32 -10.63
CA ARG A 229 11.17 19.20 -11.43
C ARG A 229 9.68 18.88 -11.26
N ASN A 230 9.35 17.60 -11.09
CA ASN A 230 7.98 17.11 -11.04
C ASN A 230 7.47 16.82 -9.63
N PHE A 231 8.21 17.23 -8.59
CA PHE A 231 7.86 16.97 -7.18
C PHE A 231 7.64 15.48 -6.88
N LEU A 232 8.53 14.60 -7.37
CA LEU A 232 8.46 13.16 -7.15
C LEU A 232 9.53 12.69 -6.14
N SER A 233 9.20 11.66 -5.36
CA SER A 233 10.14 10.99 -4.47
C SER A 233 11.01 9.99 -5.23
N VAL A 234 12.30 10.30 -5.41
CA VAL A 234 13.29 9.38 -6.03
C VAL A 234 13.29 8.01 -5.35
N GLN A 235 13.17 7.97 -4.02
CA GLN A 235 13.15 6.72 -3.25
C GLN A 235 11.91 5.88 -3.59
N THR A 236 10.76 6.52 -3.70
CA THR A 236 9.50 5.86 -4.06
C THR A 236 9.56 5.35 -5.51
N MET A 237 10.06 6.15 -6.46
CA MET A 237 10.19 5.71 -7.87
C MET A 237 11.08 4.47 -7.99
N LYS A 238 12.20 4.44 -7.26
CA LYS A 238 13.07 3.25 -7.19
C LYS A 238 12.37 2.05 -6.55
N ALA A 239 11.57 2.26 -5.50
CA ALA A 239 10.77 1.20 -4.88
C ALA A 239 9.73 0.63 -5.86
N ILE A 240 9.02 1.48 -6.59
CA ILE A 240 8.08 1.07 -7.66
C ILE A 240 8.82 0.21 -8.70
N GLY A 241 9.99 0.66 -9.17
CA GLY A 241 10.78 -0.10 -10.13
C GLY A 241 11.28 -1.45 -9.62
N SER A 242 11.59 -1.56 -8.33
CA SER A 242 11.94 -2.84 -7.68
C SER A 242 10.74 -3.79 -7.63
N LEU A 243 9.57 -3.30 -7.20
CA LEU A 243 8.34 -4.10 -7.15
C LEU A 243 7.90 -4.58 -8.53
N ARG A 244 7.97 -3.73 -9.55
CA ARG A 244 7.67 -4.14 -10.94
C ARG A 244 8.51 -5.33 -11.39
N LYS A 245 9.81 -5.34 -11.06
CA LYS A 245 10.70 -6.48 -11.37
C LYS A 245 10.30 -7.74 -10.62
N GLN A 246 9.91 -7.60 -9.34
CA GLN A 246 9.42 -8.72 -8.53
C GLN A 246 8.12 -9.29 -9.08
N PHE A 247 7.14 -8.45 -9.41
CA PHE A 247 5.87 -8.88 -10.01
C PHE A 247 6.10 -9.60 -11.33
N LEU A 248 6.95 -9.05 -12.20
CA LEU A 248 7.27 -9.71 -13.46
C LEU A 248 7.93 -11.09 -13.25
N SER A 249 8.84 -11.22 -12.27
CA SER A 249 9.44 -12.51 -11.92
C SER A 249 8.38 -13.52 -11.48
N LEU A 250 7.53 -13.13 -10.54
CA LEU A 250 6.47 -14.01 -10.01
C LEU A 250 5.46 -14.41 -11.08
N LEU A 251 5.08 -13.48 -11.97
CA LEU A 251 4.17 -13.77 -13.07
C LEU A 251 4.79 -14.74 -14.09
N LYS A 252 6.10 -14.67 -14.33
CA LYS A 252 6.83 -15.65 -15.15
C LYS A 252 6.91 -17.01 -14.46
N ASP A 253 7.27 -17.03 -13.17
CA ASP A 253 7.41 -18.27 -12.38
C ASP A 253 6.07 -19.02 -12.26
N SER A 254 4.96 -18.26 -12.21
CA SER A 254 3.61 -18.82 -12.17
C SER A 254 3.08 -19.32 -13.52
N GLY A 255 3.80 -19.06 -14.62
CA GLY A 255 3.38 -19.39 -15.99
C GLY A 255 2.28 -18.47 -16.54
N THR A 256 1.95 -17.37 -15.85
CA THR A 256 0.92 -16.41 -16.30
C THR A 256 1.42 -15.53 -17.46
N VAL A 257 2.73 -15.29 -17.52
CA VAL A 257 3.39 -14.50 -18.56
C VAL A 257 4.46 -15.35 -19.22
N ASP A 258 4.45 -15.39 -20.55
CA ASP A 258 5.48 -16.10 -21.32
C ASP A 258 6.85 -15.43 -21.15
N GLN A 259 7.94 -16.17 -21.41
CA GLN A 259 9.29 -15.64 -21.26
C GLN A 259 9.54 -14.44 -22.18
N ASN A 260 8.84 -14.40 -23.33
CA ASN A 260 8.83 -13.29 -24.27
C ASN A 260 7.85 -12.19 -23.84
N THR A 261 8.37 -11.18 -23.13
CA THR A 261 7.61 -10.04 -22.62
C THR A 261 7.10 -9.05 -23.68
N GLU A 262 7.49 -9.22 -24.95
CA GLU A 262 7.09 -8.34 -26.05
C GLU A 262 5.61 -8.48 -26.39
N PHE A 263 5.04 -9.69 -26.28
CA PHE A 263 3.61 -9.93 -26.55
C PHE A 263 2.71 -9.43 -25.42
N SER A 264 3.21 -9.38 -24.18
CA SER A 264 2.44 -8.98 -22.99
C SER A 264 2.11 -7.49 -22.92
N ASN A 265 2.46 -6.71 -23.95
CA ASN A 265 2.35 -5.25 -23.97
C ASN A 265 1.75 -4.68 -25.26
N SER A 266 1.17 -5.52 -26.13
CA SER A 266 0.59 -5.07 -27.39
C SER A 266 -0.49 -4.00 -27.23
N TRP A 267 -1.18 -3.95 -26.08
CA TRP A 267 -2.25 -3.01 -25.78
C TRP A 267 -1.91 -2.04 -24.64
N SER A 268 -0.63 -1.88 -24.30
CA SER A 268 -0.18 -1.00 -23.21
C SER A 268 -0.44 0.50 -23.45
N HIS A 269 -0.83 0.89 -24.67
CA HIS A 269 -1.22 2.26 -25.01
C HIS A 269 -2.73 2.48 -25.04
N ASP A 270 -3.54 1.42 -24.94
CA ASP A 270 -5.00 1.54 -24.91
C ASP A 270 -5.48 1.91 -23.50
N GLU A 271 -5.78 3.20 -23.31
CA GLU A 271 -6.22 3.72 -22.02
C GLU A 271 -7.60 3.21 -21.60
N HIS A 272 -8.47 2.84 -22.54
CA HIS A 272 -9.78 2.28 -22.21
C HIS A 272 -9.65 0.89 -21.64
N LEU A 273 -8.77 0.07 -22.22
CA LEU A 273 -8.47 -1.26 -21.70
C LEU A 273 -7.83 -1.21 -20.31
N ILE A 274 -6.86 -0.31 -20.11
CA ILE A 274 -6.21 -0.12 -18.81
C ILE A 274 -7.25 0.32 -17.76
N ARG A 275 -8.15 1.25 -18.10
CA ARG A 275 -9.26 1.67 -17.21
C ARG A 275 -10.21 0.52 -16.90
N ALA A 276 -10.55 -0.31 -17.87
CA ALA A 276 -11.39 -1.50 -17.65
C ALA A 276 -10.74 -2.47 -16.66
N ILE A 277 -9.42 -2.68 -16.74
CA ILE A 277 -8.68 -3.54 -15.81
C ILE A 277 -8.58 -2.93 -14.42
N ILE A 278 -8.35 -1.61 -14.32
CA ILE A 278 -8.41 -0.90 -13.05
C ILE A 278 -9.80 -1.09 -12.41
N CYS A 279 -10.87 -0.93 -13.19
CA CYS A 279 -12.24 -1.15 -12.73
C CYS A 279 -12.42 -2.59 -12.24
N ALA A 280 -12.09 -3.59 -13.05
CA ALA A 280 -12.24 -5.01 -12.69
C ALA A 280 -11.45 -5.44 -11.44
N GLY A 281 -10.34 -4.77 -11.14
CA GLY A 281 -9.59 -4.98 -9.90
C GLY A 281 -10.18 -4.27 -8.69
N LEU A 282 -10.62 -3.02 -8.89
CA LEU A 282 -11.21 -2.18 -7.85
C LEU A 282 -12.71 -2.44 -7.64
N GLU A 283 -13.35 -3.28 -8.44
CA GLU A 283 -14.81 -3.48 -8.51
C GLU A 283 -15.47 -3.99 -7.20
N GLY A 284 -14.68 -4.29 -6.16
CA GLY A 284 -15.21 -4.40 -4.80
C GLY A 284 -15.50 -3.06 -4.10
N ILE A 285 -15.26 -1.90 -4.75
CA ILE A 285 -15.39 -0.55 -4.16
C ILE A 285 -16.61 0.22 -4.73
N PHE A 286 -17.14 -0.15 -5.90
CA PHE A 286 -18.16 0.63 -6.62
C PHE A 286 -19.61 0.12 -6.50
N PHE A 287 -19.81 -1.05 -5.88
CA PHE A 287 -21.14 -1.61 -5.60
C PHE A 287 -21.36 -1.80 -4.09
N SER A 288 -21.11 -0.74 -3.31
CA SER A 288 -21.59 -0.58 -1.93
C SER A 288 -22.32 0.73 -1.76
#